data_AF-A0A495JAW8-F1
#
_entry.id   AF-A0A495JAW8-F1
#
_cell.length_a   1.000
_cell.length_b   1.000
_cell.length_c   1.000
_cell.angle_alpha   90.00
_cell.angle_beta   90.00
_cell.angle_gamma   90.00
#
_symmetry.space_group_name_H-M   'P 1'
#
loop_
_entity.id
_entity.type
_entity.pdbx_description
1 polymer ?
#
loop_
_entity_poly.entity_id
_entity_poly.type
_entity_poly.pdbx_seq_one_letter_code
_entity_poly.pdbx_strand_id
1 'polypeptide(L)' 'MREGAQEITIDARTTVKWFAVDIAGNVENNYQPAGTRNNYRTQTLYVPKS' A
#
# COMPACT_ATOMS: atom_id res chain seq x y z
N MET A 1 -9.12 19.44 -6.04
CA MET A 1 -8.07 19.00 -6.99
C MET A 1 -7.64 17.61 -6.59
N ARG A 2 -7.55 16.66 -7.51
CA ARG A 2 -6.89 15.36 -7.25
C ARG A 2 -5.45 15.56 -7.70
N GLU A 3 -4.51 15.55 -6.77
CA GLU A 3 -3.10 15.45 -7.17
C GLU A 3 -2.94 14.14 -7.97
N GLY A 4 -2.09 14.17 -9.01
CA GLY A 4 -1.80 12.98 -9.80
C GLY A 4 -1.30 11.83 -8.93
N ALA A 5 -1.29 10.61 -9.47
CA ALA A 5 -0.63 9.52 -8.77
C ALA A 5 0.85 9.87 -8.58
N GLN A 6 1.33 9.82 -7.33
CA GLN A 6 2.73 10.03 -7.03
C GLN A 6 3.50 8.71 -7.23
N GLU A 7 4.67 8.80 -7.84
CA GLU A 7 5.51 7.64 -8.12
C GLU A 7 6.37 7.26 -6.92
N ILE A 8 6.67 5.96 -6.81
CA ILE A 8 7.60 5.41 -5.83
C ILE A 8 8.70 4.69 -6.63
N THR A 9 9.93 5.17 -6.51
CA THR A 9 11.11 4.52 -7.12
C THR A 9 11.49 3.29 -6.31
N ILE A 10 11.76 2.18 -6.99
CA ILE A 10 12.12 0.89 -6.39
C ILE A 10 13.53 0.50 -6.84
N ASP A 11 14.51 0.59 -5.93
CA ASP A 11 15.93 0.30 -6.23
C ASP A 11 16.40 -1.07 -5.72
N ALA A 12 15.54 -1.78 -4.99
CA ALA A 12 15.82 -3.12 -4.48
C ALA A 12 14.53 -3.94 -4.32
N ARG A 13 14.67 -5.20 -3.86
CA ARG A 13 13.52 -6.05 -3.49
C ARG A 13 12.69 -5.33 -2.43
N THR A 14 11.47 -4.95 -2.81
CA THR A 14 10.61 -4.12 -1.98
C THR A 14 9.23 -4.74 -1.88
N THR A 15 8.68 -4.83 -0.66
CA THR A 15 7.30 -5.23 -0.43
C THR A 15 6.49 -4.00 -0.05
N VAL A 16 5.53 -3.65 -0.91
CA VAL A 16 4.60 -2.54 -0.68
C VAL A 16 3.33 -3.11 -0.07
N LYS A 17 2.85 -2.47 1.00
CA LYS A 17 1.58 -2.76 1.65
C LYS A 17 0.75 -1.49 1.68
N TRP A 18 -0.52 -1.56 1.27
CA TRP A 18 -1.39 -0.39 1.18
C TRP A 18 -2.83 -0.74 1.50
N PHE A 19 -3.59 0.29 1.85
CA PHE A 19 -5.02 0.22 2.12
C PHE A 19 -5.64 1.58 1.79
N ALA A 20 -6.91 1.60 1.45
CA ALA A 20 -7.68 2.84 1.32
C ALA A 20 -8.49 3.14 2.60
N VAL A 21 -8.79 4.42 2.79
CA VAL A 21 -9.77 4.89 3.78
C VAL A 21 -10.81 5.74 3.06
N ASP A 22 -12.08 5.62 3.46
CA ASP A 22 -13.11 6.53 2.98
C ASP A 22 -13.21 7.79 3.86
N ILE A 23 -14.06 8.75 3.46
CA ILE A 23 -14.24 10.01 4.19
C ILE A 23 -14.88 9.82 5.58
N ALA A 24 -15.54 8.69 5.82
CA ALA A 24 -16.09 8.33 7.13
C ALA A 24 -15.05 7.66 8.04
N GLY A 25 -13.85 7.37 7.52
CA GLY A 25 -12.77 6.72 8.26
C GLY A 25 -12.81 5.19 8.22
N ASN A 26 -13.66 4.57 7.39
CA ASN A 26 -13.65 3.12 7.24
C ASN A 26 -12.39 2.68 6.50
N VAL A 27 -11.71 1.68 7.05
CA VAL A 27 -10.49 1.11 6.47
C VAL A 27 -10.82 -0.07 5.56
N GLU A 28 -10.22 -0.11 4.37
CA GLU A 28 -10.38 -1.20 3.40
C GLU A 28 -10.19 -2.58 4.05
N ASN A 29 -11.09 -3.52 3.73
CA ASN A 29 -11.07 -4.92 4.19
C ASN A 29 -10.99 -5.11 5.72
N ASN A 30 -11.39 -4.11 6.52
CA ASN A 30 -11.23 -4.11 7.97
C ASN A 30 -9.78 -4.30 8.42
N TYR A 31 -8.80 -3.79 7.65
CA TYR A 31 -7.42 -3.73 8.09
C TYR A 31 -7.30 -2.92 9.39
N GLN A 32 -6.47 -3.40 10.32
CA GLN A 32 -6.22 -2.76 11.60
C GLN A 32 -4.75 -2.36 11.71
N PRO A 33 -4.39 -1.09 11.42
CA PRO A 33 -3.00 -0.64 11.46
C PRO A 33 -2.29 -0.85 12.81
N ALA A 34 -3.04 -0.69 13.89
CA ALA A 34 -2.56 -0.87 15.27
C ALA A 34 -3.05 -2.18 15.92
N GLY A 35 -3.72 -3.05 15.16
CA GLY A 35 -4.35 -4.27 15.68
C GLY A 35 -3.73 -5.54 15.11
N THR A 36 -4.51 -6.62 15.11
CA THR A 36 -4.05 -7.95 14.67
C THR A 36 -4.51 -8.32 13.26
N ARG A 37 -5.48 -7.60 12.68
CA ARG A 37 -5.99 -7.87 11.34
C ARG A 37 -5.14 -7.21 10.27
N ASN A 38 -4.44 -8.03 9.48
CA ASN A 38 -3.48 -7.59 8.44
C ASN A 38 -4.06 -7.61 7.01
N ASN A 39 -5.33 -7.25 6.84
CA ASN A 39 -6.06 -7.35 5.56
C ASN A 39 -5.70 -6.25 4.53
N TYR A 40 -4.47 -5.71 4.59
CA TYR A 40 -3.96 -4.76 3.60
C TYR A 40 -3.77 -5.45 2.24
N ARG A 41 -3.76 -4.66 1.17
CA ARG A 41 -3.23 -5.10 -0.14
C ARG A 41 -1.71 -5.15 -0.04
N THR A 42 -1.08 -6.09 -0.76
CA THR A 42 0.37 -6.24 -0.75
C THR A 42 0.89 -6.68 -2.11
N GLN A 43 2.08 -6.21 -2.49
CA GLN A 43 2.81 -6.65 -3.66
C GLN A 43 4.31 -6.57 -3.42
N THR A 44 5.04 -7.56 -3.91
CA THR A 44 6.50 -7.56 -3.88
C THR A 44 7.03 -7.28 -5.28
N LEU A 45 7.92 -6.31 -5.37
CA LEU A 45 8.57 -5.86 -6.60
C LEU A 45 10.06 -6.16 -6.53
N TYR A 46 10.64 -6.43 -7.70
CA TYR A 46 12.06 -6.70 -7.87
C TYR A 46 12.61 -5.75 -8.92
N VAL A 47 13.86 -5.34 -8.76
CA VAL A 47 14.58 -4.63 -9.82
C VAL A 47 14.97 -5.65 -10.89
N PRO A 48 14.65 -5.39 -12.18
CA PRO A 48 15.14 -6.23 -13.27
C PRO A 48 16.67 -6.31 -13.21
N LYS A 49 17.24 -7.51 -13.28
CA LYS A 49 18.68 -7.64 -13.47
C LYS A 49 19.01 -7.25 -14.91
N SER A 50 19.97 -6.34 -15.07
CA SER A 50 20.59 -6.01 -16.35
C SER A 50 21.39 -7.17 -16.91
#